data_AF-A0AAE0TEA5-F1
#
_entry.id   AF-A0AAE0TEA5-F1
#
_cell.length_a   1.000
_cell.length_b   1.000
_cell.length_c   1.000
_cell.angle_alpha   90.00
_cell.angle_beta   90.00
_cell.angle_gamma   90.00
#
_symmetry.space_group_name_H-M   'P 1'
#
loop_
_entity.id
_entity.type
_entity.pdbx_description
1 polymer ?
#
loop_
_entity_poly.entity_id
_entity_poly.type
_entity_poly.pdbx_seq_one_letter_code
_entity_poly.pdbx_strand_id
1 'polypeptide(L)'
;MAAIYTDKLTNGVFWVEIKDADLRLLCGCPADSVKYLIRRKHIRSLNNAGVPTQIGPNALLLADTPLQNGFLSNLGEFPVMHMLYFQGISVPGHPNYGKKRVIIGTSGQIETQLNYMYVGNYGIVDKDLLDKICPSPEFASQLLDTKKRFAHGSFKDYKEFLRTCIIDSDVPAEIVPGVSIRRQSVNVFEIRYKEETCIVDMNLKPGQVYEPTYQLPEVNIPAGKFVIINTGLGDGWDPNRTCFSSMVRFDGRYYLVDVGPNIRYVMKSFGFAPEDIAGIIQTHIHDDHFGGYDFFWNSNQPVQIYSTAPVIASMRHGYTPTRKVQATSTRAVMMPPAMGISYVYFTLKNLEAEDLRLVSVQSDMASQTIISRAASSGEGKNASPQEVSEVIIPANGIFEFKPGGYYVVLKNPNSKLQSGQTINIILMFDNDEFLPVTARIQPAAFSGFRL
;
A
#
# COMPACT_ATOMS: atom_id res chain seq x y z
N MET A 1 -19.43 -21.47 -24.44
CA MET A 1 -19.04 -20.87 -23.14
C MET A 1 -18.18 -19.68 -23.44
N ALA A 2 -18.30 -18.57 -22.71
CA ALA A 2 -17.38 -17.44 -22.86
C ALA A 2 -15.94 -17.91 -22.64
N ALA A 3 -15.02 -17.46 -23.49
CA ALA A 3 -13.60 -17.77 -23.38
C ALA A 3 -12.97 -17.09 -22.16
N ILE A 4 -13.53 -15.96 -21.74
CA ILE A 4 -13.13 -15.24 -20.52
C ILE A 4 -14.21 -15.42 -19.44
N TYR A 5 -13.84 -16.01 -18.31
CA TYR A 5 -14.65 -16.05 -17.10
C TYR A 5 -14.21 -14.93 -16.14
N THR A 6 -15.16 -14.22 -15.54
CA THR A 6 -14.88 -13.17 -14.55
C THR A 6 -15.79 -13.32 -13.33
N ASP A 7 -15.22 -13.19 -12.14
CA ASP A 7 -15.92 -13.25 -10.86
C ASP A 7 -15.48 -12.08 -9.97
N LYS A 8 -16.44 -11.30 -9.47
CA LYS A 8 -16.16 -10.23 -8.51
C LYS A 8 -16.11 -10.84 -7.11
N LEU A 9 -14.91 -10.92 -6.55
CA LEU A 9 -14.67 -11.54 -5.24
C LEU A 9 -15.19 -10.63 -4.12
N THR A 10 -14.79 -9.36 -4.15
CA THR A 10 -15.21 -8.28 -3.24
C THR A 10 -15.03 -6.91 -3.93
N ASN A 11 -15.18 -5.79 -3.22
CA ASN A 11 -14.92 -4.45 -3.77
C ASN A 11 -13.45 -4.34 -4.23
N GLY A 12 -13.23 -3.87 -5.46
CA GLY A 12 -11.89 -3.68 -6.02
C GLY A 12 -11.09 -4.98 -6.26
N VAL A 13 -11.68 -6.17 -6.07
CA VAL A 13 -10.99 -7.46 -6.24
C VAL A 13 -11.78 -8.39 -7.15
N PHE A 14 -11.11 -8.89 -8.19
CA PHE A 14 -11.71 -9.71 -9.23
C PHE A 14 -10.85 -10.93 -9.54
N TRP A 15 -11.50 -11.98 -10.01
CA TRP A 15 -10.89 -13.15 -10.59
C TRP A 15 -11.20 -13.18 -12.08
N VAL A 16 -10.17 -13.38 -12.91
CA VAL A 16 -10.32 -13.59 -14.35
C VAL A 16 -9.67 -14.93 -14.72
N GLU A 17 -10.41 -15.80 -15.40
CA GLU A 17 -9.94 -17.12 -15.82
C GLU A 17 -10.13 -17.32 -17.31
N ILE A 18 -9.06 -17.76 -17.98
CA ILE A 18 -9.04 -18.12 -19.39
C ILE A 18 -8.43 -19.51 -19.48
N LYS A 19 -9.30 -20.53 -19.49
CA LYS A 19 -8.89 -21.94 -19.38
C LYS A 19 -7.96 -22.38 -20.50
N ASP A 20 -8.27 -22.00 -21.73
CA ASP A 20 -7.49 -22.34 -22.93
C ASP A 20 -6.05 -21.80 -22.87
N ALA A 21 -5.84 -20.66 -22.19
CA ALA A 21 -4.54 -20.02 -22.02
C ALA A 21 -3.84 -20.40 -20.69
N ASP A 22 -4.43 -21.32 -19.92
CA ASP A 22 -4.03 -21.63 -18.54
C ASP A 22 -3.87 -20.37 -17.67
N LEU A 23 -4.69 -19.34 -17.85
CA LEU A 23 -4.59 -18.10 -17.08
C LEU A 23 -5.63 -18.05 -15.96
N ARG A 24 -5.16 -17.77 -14.75
CA ARG A 24 -5.94 -17.58 -13.52
C ARG A 24 -5.40 -16.32 -12.85
N LEU A 25 -6.00 -15.19 -13.20
CA LEU A 25 -5.56 -13.87 -12.80
C LEU A 25 -6.35 -13.39 -11.58
N LEU A 26 -5.63 -13.08 -10.49
CA LEU A 26 -6.16 -12.30 -9.38
C LEU A 26 -5.92 -10.82 -9.69
N CYS A 27 -6.98 -10.05 -9.82
CA CYS A 27 -6.94 -8.60 -9.99
C CYS A 27 -7.25 -7.92 -8.66
N GLY A 28 -6.29 -7.15 -8.15
CA GLY A 28 -6.38 -6.45 -6.87
C GLY A 28 -5.92 -7.37 -5.74
N CYS A 29 -5.07 -6.83 -4.87
CA CYS A 29 -4.43 -7.61 -3.81
C CYS A 29 -4.58 -6.98 -2.42
N PRO A 30 -5.72 -6.42 -2.01
CA PRO A 30 -5.86 -5.89 -0.66
C PRO A 30 -5.84 -7.02 0.39
N ALA A 31 -5.99 -6.63 1.65
CA ALA A 31 -6.20 -7.53 2.77
C ALA A 31 -7.21 -8.65 2.44
N ASP A 32 -6.96 -9.86 2.93
CA ASP A 32 -7.83 -11.03 2.79
C ASP A 32 -8.05 -11.55 1.33
N SER A 33 -7.30 -11.08 0.32
CA SER A 33 -7.48 -11.54 -1.08
C SER A 33 -7.41 -13.07 -1.23
N VAL A 34 -6.44 -13.72 -0.58
CA VAL A 34 -6.33 -15.19 -0.58
C VAL A 34 -7.49 -15.86 0.14
N LYS A 35 -7.96 -15.28 1.25
CA LYS A 35 -9.10 -15.79 2.01
C LYS A 35 -10.37 -15.76 1.16
N TYR A 36 -10.58 -14.71 0.35
CA TYR A 36 -11.66 -14.69 -0.64
C TYR A 36 -11.53 -15.81 -1.67
N LEU A 37 -10.32 -16.04 -2.20
CA LEU A 37 -10.09 -17.13 -3.14
C LEU A 37 -10.41 -18.51 -2.54
N ILE A 38 -10.12 -18.72 -1.26
CA ILE A 38 -10.49 -19.94 -0.53
C ILE A 38 -12.01 -20.04 -0.39
N ARG A 39 -12.71 -18.99 0.09
CA ARG A 39 -14.17 -19.00 0.26
C ARG A 39 -14.91 -19.22 -1.06
N ARG A 40 -14.39 -18.66 -2.15
CA ARG A 40 -14.96 -18.79 -3.51
C ARG A 40 -14.51 -20.07 -4.23
N LYS A 41 -13.68 -20.90 -3.60
CA LYS A 41 -13.15 -22.16 -4.16
C LYS A 41 -12.32 -21.97 -5.44
N HIS A 42 -11.69 -20.80 -5.60
CA HIS A 42 -10.68 -20.56 -6.63
C HIS A 42 -9.34 -21.19 -6.24
N ILE A 43 -9.06 -21.26 -4.93
CA ILE A 43 -8.00 -22.11 -4.38
C ILE A 43 -8.56 -23.47 -4.02
N ARG A 44 -7.97 -24.55 -4.57
CA ARG A 44 -8.39 -25.94 -4.33
C ARG A 44 -7.21 -26.88 -4.32
N SER A 45 -7.27 -27.91 -3.49
CA SER A 45 -6.29 -28.99 -3.49
C SER A 45 -6.41 -29.85 -4.75
N LEU A 46 -5.27 -30.31 -5.26
CA LEU A 46 -5.16 -31.31 -6.32
C LEU A 46 -3.96 -32.23 -6.07
N ASN A 47 -3.83 -33.23 -6.93
CA ASN A 47 -2.64 -34.06 -7.03
C ASN A 47 -2.01 -33.85 -8.41
N ASN A 48 -0.70 -33.61 -8.45
CA ASN A 48 0.06 -33.48 -9.68
C ASN A 48 1.19 -34.52 -9.66
N ALA A 49 1.11 -35.52 -10.53
CA ALA A 49 2.09 -36.61 -10.62
C ALA A 49 2.42 -37.28 -9.26
N GLY A 50 1.40 -37.51 -8.42
CA GLY A 50 1.56 -38.11 -7.10
C GLY A 50 1.85 -37.11 -5.97
N VAL A 51 2.17 -35.85 -6.29
CA VAL A 51 2.51 -34.82 -5.31
C VAL A 51 1.28 -33.96 -4.97
N PRO A 52 0.90 -33.82 -3.67
CA PRO A 52 -0.13 -32.89 -3.25
C PRO A 52 0.23 -31.45 -3.61
N THR A 53 -0.68 -30.73 -4.26
CA THR A 53 -0.48 -29.32 -4.62
C THR A 53 -1.83 -28.58 -4.64
N GLN A 54 -1.83 -27.28 -4.91
CA GLN A 54 -3.05 -26.49 -5.03
C GLN A 54 -3.11 -25.76 -6.38
N ILE A 55 -4.34 -25.53 -6.85
CA ILE A 55 -4.64 -24.61 -7.94
C ILE A 55 -5.01 -23.29 -7.29
N GLY A 56 -4.76 -22.20 -8.00
CA GLY A 56 -5.04 -20.85 -7.56
C GLY A 56 -4.54 -19.85 -8.60
N PRO A 57 -4.33 -18.59 -8.23
CA PRO A 57 -3.85 -17.57 -9.16
C PRO A 57 -2.47 -17.95 -9.67
N ASN A 58 -2.24 -17.80 -10.97
CA ASN A 58 -0.90 -17.92 -11.57
C ASN A 58 -0.45 -16.61 -12.23
N ALA A 59 -1.28 -15.58 -12.15
CA ALA A 59 -0.95 -14.20 -12.43
C ALA A 59 -1.58 -13.27 -11.37
N LEU A 60 -0.91 -12.16 -11.09
CA LEU A 60 -1.32 -11.15 -10.13
C LEU A 60 -1.34 -9.78 -10.81
N LEU A 61 -2.47 -9.07 -10.79
CA LEU A 61 -2.58 -7.69 -11.24
C LEU A 61 -2.71 -6.76 -10.03
N LEU A 62 -1.71 -5.89 -9.86
CA LEU A 62 -1.65 -4.88 -8.80
C LEU A 62 -2.54 -3.68 -9.15
N ALA A 63 -3.08 -3.03 -8.12
CA ALA A 63 -3.71 -1.72 -8.28
C ALA A 63 -2.63 -0.67 -8.58
N ASP A 64 -2.95 0.33 -9.40
CA ASP A 64 -2.08 1.47 -9.70
C ASP A 64 -1.84 2.31 -8.44
N THR A 65 -2.87 2.46 -7.62
CA THR A 65 -2.85 3.27 -6.41
C THR A 65 -2.53 2.42 -5.18
N PRO A 66 -1.57 2.82 -4.33
CA PRO A 66 -1.21 2.11 -3.10
C PRO A 66 -2.34 2.10 -2.06
N LEU A 67 -3.20 3.11 -2.12
CA LEU A 67 -4.24 3.41 -1.15
C LEU A 67 -5.53 3.74 -1.87
N GLN A 68 -6.63 3.17 -1.39
CA GLN A 68 -7.98 3.52 -1.79
C GLN A 68 -8.85 3.68 -0.56
N ASN A 69 -9.53 4.82 -0.44
CA ASN A 69 -10.36 5.16 0.74
C ASN A 69 -9.63 4.96 2.09
N GLY A 70 -8.30 5.18 2.11
CA GLY A 70 -7.47 5.00 3.30
C GLY A 70 -7.15 3.54 3.67
N PHE A 71 -7.26 2.59 2.73
CA PHE A 71 -6.84 1.19 2.89
C PHE A 71 -5.74 0.84 1.89
N LEU A 72 -4.82 -0.06 2.26
CA LEU A 72 -3.81 -0.61 1.36
C LEU A 72 -4.44 -1.44 0.24
N SER A 73 -4.07 -1.14 -1.01
CA SER A 73 -4.58 -1.83 -2.20
C SER A 73 -3.75 -3.06 -2.59
N ASN A 74 -2.46 -3.08 -2.21
CA ASN A 74 -1.48 -4.08 -2.63
C ASN A 74 -0.78 -4.68 -1.39
N LEU A 75 -1.23 -5.89 -1.01
CA LEU A 75 -0.73 -6.82 0.00
C LEU A 75 -0.64 -8.21 -0.67
N GLY A 76 0.27 -8.29 -1.65
CA GLY A 76 0.43 -9.42 -2.55
C GLY A 76 1.29 -10.57 -2.02
N GLU A 77 1.75 -10.55 -0.77
CA GLU A 77 2.66 -11.57 -0.24
C GLU A 77 2.00 -12.95 -0.21
N PHE A 78 0.80 -13.06 0.36
CA PHE A 78 0.10 -14.35 0.48
C PHE A 78 -0.28 -14.96 -0.89
N PRO A 79 -0.80 -14.19 -1.88
CA PRO A 79 -0.99 -14.71 -3.24
C PRO A 79 0.30 -15.24 -3.86
N VAL A 80 1.44 -14.57 -3.65
CA VAL A 80 2.74 -15.02 -4.17
C VAL A 80 3.26 -16.23 -3.40
N MET A 81 3.15 -16.27 -2.08
CA MET A 81 3.49 -17.44 -1.27
C MET A 81 2.65 -18.66 -1.66
N HIS A 82 1.38 -18.46 -2.04
CA HIS A 82 0.53 -19.52 -2.58
C HIS A 82 1.16 -20.14 -3.83
N MET A 83 1.59 -19.30 -4.77
CA MET A 83 2.29 -19.72 -5.98
C MET A 83 3.60 -20.46 -5.65
N LEU A 84 4.43 -19.89 -4.77
CA LEU A 84 5.73 -20.42 -4.39
C LEU A 84 5.62 -21.81 -3.77
N TYR A 85 4.86 -21.92 -2.68
CA TYR A 85 4.88 -23.10 -1.81
C TYR A 85 3.73 -24.07 -2.09
N PHE A 86 2.50 -23.58 -2.22
CA PHE A 86 1.32 -24.45 -2.36
C PHE A 86 1.13 -24.95 -3.80
N GLN A 87 1.45 -24.13 -4.79
CA GLN A 87 1.56 -24.60 -6.18
C GLN A 87 2.94 -25.19 -6.50
N GLY A 88 3.91 -25.02 -5.59
CA GLY A 88 5.22 -25.65 -5.60
C GLY A 88 6.15 -25.19 -6.72
N ILE A 89 6.11 -23.92 -7.12
CA ILE A 89 7.05 -23.41 -8.15
C ILE A 89 8.46 -23.19 -7.59
N SER A 90 8.60 -23.00 -6.28
CA SER A 90 9.89 -22.82 -5.61
C SER A 90 10.39 -24.06 -4.85
N VAL A 91 9.60 -25.14 -4.83
CA VAL A 91 9.88 -26.37 -4.08
C VAL A 91 10.68 -27.35 -4.97
N PRO A 92 11.97 -27.64 -4.68
CA PRO A 92 12.76 -28.56 -5.50
C PRO A 92 12.12 -29.95 -5.60
N GLY A 93 12.13 -30.52 -6.81
CA GLY A 93 11.52 -31.82 -7.10
C GLY A 93 10.00 -31.81 -7.29
N HIS A 94 9.33 -30.67 -7.08
CA HIS A 94 7.90 -30.53 -7.37
C HIS A 94 7.64 -30.45 -8.89
N PRO A 95 6.54 -31.01 -9.44
CA PRO A 95 6.27 -30.99 -10.89
C PRO A 95 6.07 -29.58 -11.49
N ASN A 96 5.83 -28.58 -10.65
CA ASN A 96 5.73 -27.18 -11.06
C ASN A 96 7.00 -26.37 -10.79
N TYR A 97 8.05 -26.99 -10.26
CA TYR A 97 9.30 -26.31 -9.94
C TYR A 97 9.85 -25.56 -11.16
N GLY A 98 10.20 -24.28 -10.98
CA GLY A 98 10.72 -23.41 -12.04
C GLY A 98 9.67 -22.83 -13.00
N LYS A 99 8.38 -23.20 -12.88
CA LYS A 99 7.31 -22.58 -13.68
C LYS A 99 7.04 -21.17 -13.17
N LYS A 100 7.57 -20.16 -13.86
CA LYS A 100 7.34 -18.76 -13.50
C LYS A 100 5.86 -18.39 -13.51
N ARG A 101 5.49 -17.48 -12.62
CA ARG A 101 4.17 -16.83 -12.56
C ARG A 101 4.29 -15.39 -13.00
N VAL A 102 3.17 -14.69 -13.16
CA VAL A 102 3.20 -13.31 -13.69
C VAL A 102 2.78 -12.32 -12.61
N ILE A 103 3.52 -11.24 -12.47
CA ILE A 103 3.10 -10.06 -11.72
C ILE A 103 2.94 -8.89 -12.70
N ILE A 104 1.80 -8.22 -12.64
CA ILE A 104 1.34 -7.23 -13.61
C ILE A 104 1.02 -5.95 -12.84
N GLY A 105 1.41 -4.80 -13.40
CA GLY A 105 1.19 -3.49 -12.78
C GLY A 105 2.14 -2.45 -13.36
N THR A 106 2.09 -1.24 -12.83
CA THR A 106 3.12 -0.24 -13.13
C THR A 106 4.47 -0.71 -12.59
N SER A 107 5.55 -0.26 -13.22
CA SER A 107 6.92 -0.62 -12.83
C SER A 107 7.20 -0.25 -11.36
N GLY A 108 6.73 0.91 -10.91
CA GLY A 108 6.83 1.32 -9.50
C GLY A 108 6.07 0.44 -8.52
N GLN A 109 4.84 0.01 -8.85
CA GLN A 109 4.06 -0.91 -7.99
C GLN A 109 4.69 -2.30 -7.94
N ILE A 110 5.16 -2.81 -9.07
CA ILE A 110 5.86 -4.09 -9.13
C ILE A 110 7.14 -4.02 -8.29
N GLU A 111 7.99 -3.01 -8.48
CA GLU A 111 9.24 -2.86 -7.72
C GLU A 111 8.98 -2.78 -6.21
N THR A 112 7.99 -1.97 -5.80
CA THR A 112 7.58 -1.85 -4.41
C THR A 112 7.13 -3.20 -3.84
N GLN A 113 6.27 -3.93 -4.55
CA GLN A 113 5.76 -5.22 -4.09
C GLN A 113 6.86 -6.28 -4.01
N LEU A 114 7.77 -6.32 -4.99
CA LEU A 114 8.89 -7.27 -5.00
C LEU A 114 9.90 -6.98 -3.88
N ASN A 115 10.26 -5.71 -3.67
CA ASN A 115 11.15 -5.30 -2.58
C ASN A 115 10.52 -5.58 -1.22
N TYR A 116 9.25 -5.26 -1.05
CA TYR A 116 8.50 -5.55 0.16
C TYR A 116 8.56 -7.05 0.50
N MET A 117 8.21 -7.93 -0.44
CA MET A 117 8.25 -9.39 -0.22
C MET A 117 9.67 -9.90 0.06
N TYR A 118 10.69 -9.34 -0.61
CA TYR A 118 12.09 -9.67 -0.33
C TYR A 118 12.49 -9.33 1.11
N VAL A 119 12.16 -8.13 1.56
CA VAL A 119 12.46 -7.68 2.92
C VAL A 119 11.59 -8.40 3.96
N GLY A 120 10.34 -8.73 3.65
CA GLY A 120 9.50 -9.55 4.53
C GLY A 120 10.10 -10.94 4.72
N ASN A 121 10.49 -11.60 3.63
CA ASN A 121 11.03 -12.96 3.67
C ASN A 121 12.43 -13.07 4.30
N TYR A 122 13.34 -12.10 4.05
CA TYR A 122 14.74 -12.19 4.47
C TYR A 122 15.16 -11.15 5.52
N GLY A 123 14.35 -10.13 5.77
CA GLY A 123 14.73 -8.93 6.52
C GLY A 123 15.93 -8.21 5.89
N ILE A 124 16.66 -7.43 6.70
CA ILE A 124 17.92 -6.83 6.25
C ILE A 124 19.00 -7.90 6.06
N VAL A 125 19.57 -7.95 4.85
CA VAL A 125 20.68 -8.85 4.48
C VAL A 125 22.01 -8.13 4.25
N ASP A 126 21.98 -6.79 4.19
CA ASP A 126 23.17 -5.94 4.12
C ASP A 126 23.96 -6.04 5.42
N LYS A 127 25.18 -6.60 5.33
CA LYS A 127 26.06 -6.81 6.48
C LYS A 127 26.53 -5.50 7.11
N ASP A 128 26.84 -4.48 6.30
CA ASP A 128 27.34 -3.20 6.80
C ASP A 128 26.24 -2.46 7.56
N LEU A 129 24.99 -2.57 7.09
CA LEU A 129 23.84 -2.05 7.82
C LEU A 129 23.59 -2.84 9.11
N LEU A 130 23.64 -4.18 9.05
CA LEU A 130 23.48 -5.02 10.24
C LEU A 130 24.53 -4.71 11.32
N ASP A 131 25.78 -4.50 10.95
CA ASP A 131 26.86 -4.15 11.89
C ASP A 131 26.63 -2.83 12.61
N LYS A 132 25.91 -1.89 11.99
CA LYS A 132 25.56 -0.59 12.60
C LYS A 132 24.37 -0.66 13.54
N ILE A 133 23.41 -1.55 13.27
CA ILE A 133 22.12 -1.58 13.99
C ILE A 133 22.02 -2.70 15.02
N CYS A 134 22.79 -3.77 14.86
CA CYS A 134 22.82 -4.88 15.80
C CYS A 134 23.66 -4.55 17.05
N PRO A 135 23.42 -5.24 18.19
CA PRO A 135 24.18 -5.01 19.42
C PRO A 135 25.68 -5.27 19.30
N SER A 136 26.11 -6.16 18.38
CA SER A 136 27.52 -6.41 18.07
C SER A 136 27.71 -6.97 16.65
N PRO A 137 28.92 -6.87 16.07
CA PRO A 137 29.26 -7.49 14.78
C PRO A 137 29.13 -9.02 14.79
N GLU A 138 29.39 -9.67 15.92
CA GLU A 138 29.21 -11.12 16.09
C GLU A 138 27.73 -11.49 15.99
N PHE A 139 26.84 -10.72 16.66
CA PHE A 139 25.40 -10.93 16.56
C PHE A 139 24.89 -10.70 15.13
N ALA A 140 25.36 -9.64 14.46
CA ALA A 140 25.03 -9.39 13.05
C ALA A 140 25.45 -10.56 12.14
N SER A 141 26.63 -11.14 12.37
CA SER A 141 27.14 -12.28 11.62
C SER A 141 26.33 -13.55 11.87
N GLN A 142 25.98 -13.83 13.14
CA GLN A 142 25.11 -14.95 13.50
C GLN A 142 23.71 -14.82 12.91
N LEU A 143 23.13 -13.62 12.93
CA LEU A 143 21.83 -13.33 12.33
C LEU A 143 21.86 -13.58 10.82
N LEU A 144 22.89 -13.08 10.13
CA LEU A 144 23.02 -13.27 8.68
C LEU A 144 23.26 -14.74 8.30
N ASP A 145 24.07 -15.48 9.06
CA ASP A 145 24.29 -16.92 8.84
C ASP A 145 22.97 -17.70 9.05
N THR A 146 22.23 -17.40 10.11
CA THR A 146 20.92 -18.01 10.38
C THR A 146 19.96 -17.77 9.22
N LYS A 147 19.85 -16.52 8.75
CA LYS A 147 19.01 -16.18 7.60
C LYS A 147 19.42 -16.94 6.33
N LYS A 148 20.72 -17.04 6.04
CA LYS A 148 21.22 -17.80 4.89
C LYS A 148 20.85 -19.29 4.97
N ARG A 149 20.90 -19.90 6.16
CA ARG A 149 20.48 -21.29 6.35
C ARG A 149 18.99 -21.49 6.05
N PHE A 150 18.12 -20.60 6.53
CA PHE A 150 16.69 -20.62 6.19
C PHE A 150 16.42 -20.33 4.71
N ALA A 151 17.28 -19.53 4.07
CA ALA A 151 17.25 -19.30 2.63
C ALA A 151 17.92 -20.41 1.80
N HIS A 152 18.26 -21.56 2.40
CA HIS A 152 18.92 -22.69 1.74
C HIS A 152 20.25 -22.31 1.05
N GLY A 153 21.02 -21.42 1.67
CA GLY A 153 22.35 -21.00 1.25
C GLY A 153 22.40 -19.70 0.46
N SER A 154 21.30 -19.24 -0.15
CA SER A 154 21.26 -17.99 -0.91
C SER A 154 19.91 -17.27 -0.83
N PHE A 155 19.96 -15.95 -0.70
CA PHE A 155 18.77 -15.11 -0.83
C PHE A 155 18.39 -14.99 -2.29
N LYS A 156 17.14 -15.34 -2.64
CA LYS A 156 16.69 -15.39 -4.02
C LYS A 156 15.89 -14.15 -4.37
N ASP A 157 16.10 -13.62 -5.57
CA ASP A 157 15.28 -12.53 -6.09
C ASP A 157 13.91 -13.08 -6.52
N TYR A 158 12.82 -12.39 -6.16
CA TYR A 158 11.48 -12.81 -6.57
C TYR A 158 11.29 -12.84 -8.10
N LYS A 159 12.12 -12.12 -8.88
CA LYS A 159 12.18 -12.17 -10.34
C LYS A 159 12.66 -13.53 -10.88
N GLU A 160 13.28 -14.36 -10.05
CA GLU A 160 13.57 -15.76 -10.38
C GLU A 160 12.27 -16.57 -10.51
N PHE A 161 11.23 -16.22 -9.75
CA PHE A 161 9.94 -16.92 -9.72
C PHE A 161 8.83 -16.20 -10.48
N LEU A 162 8.92 -14.87 -10.58
CA LEU A 162 7.89 -14.01 -11.15
C LEU A 162 8.43 -13.32 -12.42
N ARG A 163 7.70 -13.48 -13.52
CA ARG A 163 7.84 -12.65 -14.72
C ARG A 163 7.06 -11.36 -14.50
N THR A 164 7.69 -10.23 -14.82
CA THR A 164 7.01 -8.93 -14.77
C THR A 164 6.29 -8.66 -16.09
N CYS A 165 5.11 -8.05 -16.00
CA CYS A 165 4.33 -7.55 -17.12
C CYS A 165 4.00 -6.09 -16.80
N ILE A 166 4.79 -5.18 -17.37
CA ILE A 166 4.72 -3.75 -17.07
C ILE A 166 3.63 -3.11 -17.93
N ILE A 167 2.79 -2.27 -17.31
CA ILE A 167 1.68 -1.55 -17.96
C ILE A 167 1.68 -0.06 -17.60
N ASP A 168 2.85 0.58 -17.69
CA ASP A 168 3.05 2.01 -17.42
C ASP A 168 2.29 2.91 -18.42
N SER A 169 1.92 2.39 -19.59
CA SER A 169 1.18 3.11 -20.62
C SER A 169 -0.10 2.39 -21.02
N ASP A 170 -0.88 3.01 -21.90
CA ASP A 170 -2.08 2.46 -22.51
C ASP A 170 -1.79 1.48 -23.66
N VAL A 171 -0.53 1.12 -23.87
CA VAL A 171 -0.12 0.12 -24.86
C VAL A 171 -0.43 -1.29 -24.31
N PRO A 172 -1.15 -2.14 -25.06
CA PRO A 172 -1.39 -3.51 -24.63
C PRO A 172 -0.10 -4.30 -24.40
N ALA A 173 0.00 -4.95 -23.23
CA ALA A 173 1.08 -5.87 -22.87
C ALA A 173 0.58 -7.32 -22.87
N GLU A 174 1.45 -8.27 -23.22
CA GLU A 174 1.10 -9.69 -23.21
C GLU A 174 1.31 -10.33 -21.82
N ILE A 175 0.26 -10.94 -21.26
CA ILE A 175 0.29 -11.64 -19.96
C ILE A 175 0.80 -13.07 -20.13
N VAL A 176 0.26 -13.77 -21.12
CA VAL A 176 0.64 -15.11 -21.57
C VAL A 176 0.33 -15.16 -23.07
N PRO A 177 0.91 -16.11 -23.84
CA PRO A 177 0.70 -16.18 -25.28
C PRO A 177 -0.78 -16.06 -25.67
N GLY A 178 -1.12 -15.01 -26.42
CA GLY A 178 -2.47 -14.75 -26.92
C GLY A 178 -3.44 -14.04 -25.96
N VAL A 179 -3.02 -13.73 -24.72
CA VAL A 179 -3.80 -12.90 -23.77
C VAL A 179 -3.08 -11.60 -23.52
N SER A 180 -3.73 -10.48 -23.83
CA SER A 180 -3.19 -9.14 -23.56
C SER A 180 -3.97 -8.40 -22.49
N ILE A 181 -3.30 -7.46 -21.83
CA ILE A 181 -3.87 -6.49 -20.90
C ILE A 181 -3.51 -5.08 -21.36
N ARG A 182 -4.46 -4.16 -21.26
CA ARG A 182 -4.28 -2.74 -21.51
C ARG A 182 -4.80 -1.94 -20.33
N ARG A 183 -3.97 -1.04 -19.79
CA ARG A 183 -4.39 -0.04 -18.82
C ARG A 183 -5.17 1.05 -19.55
N GLN A 184 -6.46 1.21 -19.23
CA GLN A 184 -7.32 2.23 -19.86
C GLN A 184 -7.30 3.55 -19.08
N SER A 185 -7.29 3.45 -17.75
CA SER A 185 -7.18 4.56 -16.82
C SER A 185 -6.76 4.01 -15.45
N VAL A 186 -6.62 4.89 -14.45
CA VAL A 186 -6.24 4.49 -13.09
C VAL A 186 -7.14 3.36 -12.58
N ASN A 187 -6.53 2.22 -12.26
CA ASN A 187 -7.18 1.00 -11.77
C ASN A 187 -8.21 0.36 -12.72
N VAL A 188 -8.27 0.76 -14.00
CA VAL A 188 -9.18 0.19 -15.01
C VAL A 188 -8.40 -0.50 -16.11
N PHE A 189 -8.64 -1.80 -16.28
CA PHE A 189 -7.86 -2.65 -17.18
C PHE A 189 -8.77 -3.43 -18.13
N GLU A 190 -8.42 -3.41 -19.41
CA GLU A 190 -9.00 -4.27 -20.43
C GLU A 190 -8.14 -5.50 -20.61
N ILE A 191 -8.74 -6.69 -20.49
CA ILE A 191 -8.09 -7.97 -20.80
C ILE A 191 -8.73 -8.51 -22.08
N ARG A 192 -7.91 -8.95 -23.02
CA ARG A 192 -8.35 -9.47 -24.31
C ARG A 192 -7.82 -10.86 -24.56
N TYR A 193 -8.69 -11.73 -25.07
CA TYR A 193 -8.32 -13.06 -25.56
C TYR A 193 -9.20 -13.43 -26.77
N LYS A 194 -8.56 -13.71 -27.91
CA LYS A 194 -9.24 -13.87 -29.21
C LYS A 194 -10.10 -12.62 -29.49
N GLU A 195 -11.38 -12.78 -29.80
CA GLU A 195 -12.32 -11.69 -30.06
C GLU A 195 -13.05 -11.20 -28.80
N GLU A 196 -12.80 -11.83 -27.64
CA GLU A 196 -13.45 -11.46 -26.37
C GLU A 196 -12.60 -10.47 -25.57
N THR A 197 -13.29 -9.56 -24.89
CA THR A 197 -12.69 -8.63 -23.93
C THR A 197 -13.47 -8.63 -22.62
N CYS A 198 -12.77 -8.38 -21.51
CA CYS A 198 -13.39 -8.01 -20.24
C CYS A 198 -12.72 -6.76 -19.67
N ILE A 199 -13.49 -5.99 -18.89
CA ILE A 199 -13.01 -4.80 -18.19
C ILE A 199 -13.03 -5.09 -16.70
N VAL A 200 -11.90 -4.83 -16.05
CA VAL A 200 -11.74 -4.93 -14.60
C VAL A 200 -11.52 -3.52 -14.07
N ASP A 201 -12.51 -3.01 -13.34
CA ASP A 201 -12.44 -1.74 -12.62
C ASP A 201 -12.21 -2.02 -11.13
N MET A 202 -10.97 -1.78 -10.68
CA MET A 202 -10.56 -2.03 -9.30
C MET A 202 -10.78 -0.83 -8.36
N ASN A 203 -11.45 0.23 -8.83
CA ASN A 203 -11.69 1.41 -8.02
C ASN A 203 -12.72 1.15 -6.90
N LEU A 204 -12.42 1.62 -5.69
CA LEU A 204 -13.41 1.73 -4.63
C LEU A 204 -14.26 2.98 -4.83
N LYS A 205 -15.58 2.83 -4.79
CA LYS A 205 -16.50 3.99 -4.75
C LYS A 205 -16.36 4.72 -3.41
N PRO A 206 -16.76 5.99 -3.31
CA PRO A 206 -16.76 6.73 -2.05
C PRO A 206 -17.46 5.96 -0.92
N GLY A 207 -16.76 5.80 0.20
CA GLY A 207 -17.26 5.07 1.38
C GLY A 207 -17.15 3.55 1.31
N GLN A 208 -16.76 2.95 0.17
CA GLN A 208 -16.49 1.51 0.11
C GLN A 208 -15.19 1.15 0.81
N VAL A 209 -15.15 -0.06 1.35
CA VAL A 209 -13.98 -0.66 1.98
C VAL A 209 -13.66 -2.00 1.32
N TYR A 210 -12.45 -2.50 1.53
CA TYR A 210 -12.15 -3.91 1.31
C TYR A 210 -12.76 -4.71 2.46
N GLU A 211 -13.82 -5.46 2.18
CA GLU A 211 -14.60 -6.15 3.21
C GLU A 211 -13.79 -7.31 3.80
N PRO A 212 -13.75 -7.49 5.14
CA PRO A 212 -13.12 -8.65 5.75
C PRO A 212 -13.89 -9.93 5.42
N THR A 213 -13.19 -11.07 5.46
CA THR A 213 -13.81 -12.38 5.16
C THR A 213 -14.57 -13.01 6.33
N TYR A 214 -14.50 -12.40 7.51
CA TYR A 214 -15.04 -12.90 8.76
C TYR A 214 -15.90 -11.84 9.45
N GLN A 215 -16.69 -12.29 10.41
CA GLN A 215 -17.42 -11.42 11.34
C GLN A 215 -16.78 -11.54 12.72
N LEU A 216 -16.70 -10.41 13.43
CA LEU A 216 -16.19 -10.39 14.78
C LEU A 216 -17.30 -10.76 15.77
N PRO A 217 -17.02 -11.57 16.80
CA PRO A 217 -17.94 -11.76 17.90
C PRO A 217 -18.05 -10.46 18.71
N GLU A 218 -19.10 -10.33 19.51
CA GLU A 218 -19.10 -9.33 20.58
C GLU A 218 -18.05 -9.70 21.63
N VAL A 219 -17.18 -8.74 21.96
CA VAL A 219 -16.09 -8.95 22.91
C VAL A 219 -16.16 -7.89 24.00
N ASN A 220 -16.19 -8.35 25.25
CA ASN A 220 -16.03 -7.49 26.41
C ASN A 220 -14.56 -7.48 26.84
N ILE A 221 -14.00 -6.29 27.01
CA ILE A 221 -12.63 -6.12 27.47
C ILE A 221 -12.59 -6.28 28.99
N PRO A 222 -11.86 -7.27 29.52
CA PRO A 222 -11.77 -7.48 30.95
C PRO A 222 -11.22 -6.24 31.68
N ALA A 223 -11.77 -5.97 32.87
CA ALA A 223 -11.16 -5.04 33.80
C ALA A 223 -9.90 -5.66 34.40
N GLY A 224 -8.83 -4.88 34.53
CA GLY A 224 -7.59 -5.35 35.12
C GLY A 224 -6.44 -4.37 34.90
N LYS A 225 -5.41 -4.48 35.75
CA LYS A 225 -4.16 -3.71 35.60
C LYS A 225 -3.29 -4.23 34.47
N PHE A 226 -3.28 -5.54 34.25
CA PHE A 226 -2.58 -6.20 33.15
C PHE A 226 -3.54 -7.22 32.52
N VAL A 227 -3.89 -7.02 31.25
CA VAL A 227 -4.79 -7.89 30.50
C VAL A 227 -4.22 -8.12 29.12
N ILE A 228 -4.24 -9.37 28.65
CA ILE A 228 -3.90 -9.72 27.27
C ILE A 228 -5.18 -10.18 26.58
N ILE A 229 -5.44 -9.63 25.41
CA ILE A 229 -6.63 -9.91 24.61
C ILE A 229 -6.15 -10.30 23.23
N ASN A 230 -6.35 -11.57 22.86
CA ASN A 230 -6.02 -12.01 21.51
C ASN A 230 -7.09 -11.46 20.56
N THR A 231 -6.69 -10.50 19.72
CA THR A 231 -7.55 -9.88 18.71
C THR A 231 -7.65 -10.74 17.44
N GLY A 232 -6.78 -11.74 17.31
CA GLY A 232 -6.95 -12.82 16.35
C GLY A 232 -6.19 -14.09 16.68
N LEU A 233 -6.66 -15.18 16.08
CA LEU A 233 -6.18 -16.55 16.30
C LEU A 233 -5.98 -17.32 14.99
N GLY A 234 -6.22 -16.68 13.84
CA GLY A 234 -5.95 -17.24 12.52
C GLY A 234 -4.59 -16.79 11.97
N ASP A 235 -4.26 -17.26 10.78
CA ASP A 235 -3.13 -16.80 9.98
C ASP A 235 -3.66 -16.06 8.72
N GLY A 236 -2.77 -15.68 7.80
CA GLY A 236 -3.20 -15.08 6.53
C GLY A 236 -3.97 -16.02 5.59
N TRP A 237 -4.08 -17.32 5.90
CA TRP A 237 -4.82 -18.32 5.13
C TRP A 237 -6.22 -18.59 5.68
N ASP A 238 -6.48 -18.32 6.96
CA ASP A 238 -7.77 -18.61 7.60
C ASP A 238 -8.87 -17.62 7.17
N PRO A 239 -9.90 -18.07 6.43
CA PRO A 239 -10.94 -17.18 5.94
C PRO A 239 -12.02 -16.83 6.96
N ASN A 240 -11.99 -17.44 8.15
CA ASN A 240 -13.02 -17.32 9.16
C ASN A 240 -12.56 -16.57 10.41
N ARG A 241 -11.27 -16.24 10.50
CA ARG A 241 -10.66 -15.58 11.67
C ARG A 241 -9.74 -14.44 11.26
N THR A 242 -9.63 -13.47 12.16
CA THR A 242 -8.60 -12.43 12.13
C THR A 242 -7.20 -13.06 12.21
N CYS A 243 -6.24 -12.44 11.51
CA CYS A 243 -4.83 -12.81 11.66
C CYS A 243 -4.37 -12.61 13.10
N PHE A 244 -3.39 -13.39 13.52
CA PHE A 244 -2.88 -13.36 14.88
C PHE A 244 -2.41 -11.94 15.23
N SER A 245 -2.99 -11.41 16.30
CA SER A 245 -2.63 -10.14 16.89
C SER A 245 -3.11 -10.15 18.34
N SER A 246 -2.48 -9.34 19.18
CA SER A 246 -2.88 -9.21 20.58
C SER A 246 -2.94 -7.76 20.99
N MET A 247 -3.85 -7.45 21.90
CA MET A 247 -3.92 -6.18 22.60
C MET A 247 -3.54 -6.40 24.07
N VAL A 248 -2.55 -5.65 24.54
CA VAL A 248 -2.11 -5.65 25.93
C VAL A 248 -2.61 -4.37 26.58
N ARG A 249 -3.44 -4.53 27.62
CA ARG A 249 -3.80 -3.44 28.52
C ARG A 249 -2.83 -3.45 29.69
N PHE A 250 -2.14 -2.33 29.93
CA PHE A 250 -1.31 -2.13 31.11
C PHE A 250 -1.57 -0.75 31.73
N ASP A 251 -1.99 -0.74 33.00
CA ASP A 251 -2.26 0.47 33.78
C ASP A 251 -3.16 1.49 33.05
N GLY A 252 -4.23 0.98 32.43
CA GLY A 252 -5.19 1.79 31.67
C GLY A 252 -4.75 2.19 30.26
N ARG A 253 -3.53 1.83 29.83
CA ARG A 253 -3.03 2.05 28.46
C ARG A 253 -3.16 0.80 27.62
N TYR A 254 -3.35 0.97 26.32
CA TYR A 254 -3.49 -0.13 25.36
C TYR A 254 -2.31 -0.18 24.41
N TYR A 255 -1.75 -1.36 24.21
CA TYR A 255 -0.67 -1.63 23.28
C TYR A 255 -1.10 -2.74 22.34
N LEU A 256 -0.75 -2.64 21.06
CA LEU A 256 -0.94 -3.74 20.11
C LEU A 256 0.36 -4.52 19.97
N VAL A 257 0.26 -5.84 19.90
CA VAL A 257 1.34 -6.74 19.47
C VAL A 257 0.98 -7.19 18.07
N ASP A 258 1.76 -6.70 17.12
CA ASP A 258 1.47 -6.72 15.68
C ASP A 258 0.16 -6.04 15.28
N VAL A 259 0.11 -5.62 14.03
CA VAL A 259 -1.01 -4.87 13.44
C VAL A 259 -1.33 -5.49 12.09
N GLY A 260 -1.96 -6.66 12.15
CA GLY A 260 -2.37 -7.40 10.98
C GLY A 260 -3.49 -6.74 10.16
N PRO A 261 -3.82 -7.30 8.99
CA PRO A 261 -4.84 -6.79 8.10
C PRO A 261 -6.18 -6.63 8.81
N ASN A 262 -6.93 -5.60 8.43
CA ASN A 262 -8.25 -5.28 8.98
C ASN A 262 -8.26 -4.93 10.48
N ILE A 263 -7.13 -4.55 11.10
CA ILE A 263 -7.11 -4.08 12.48
C ILE A 263 -8.11 -2.94 12.74
N ARG A 264 -8.34 -2.08 11.75
CA ARG A 264 -9.33 -1.00 11.79
C ARG A 264 -10.73 -1.53 12.10
N TYR A 265 -11.10 -2.67 11.51
CA TYR A 265 -12.39 -3.33 11.77
C TYR A 265 -12.45 -3.86 13.21
N VAL A 266 -11.36 -4.46 13.69
CA VAL A 266 -11.25 -4.96 15.07
C VAL A 266 -11.34 -3.82 16.08
N MET A 267 -10.52 -2.79 15.94
CA MET A 267 -10.48 -1.66 16.89
C MET A 267 -11.81 -0.92 16.94
N LYS A 268 -12.45 -0.69 15.78
CA LYS A 268 -13.80 -0.10 15.74
C LYS A 268 -14.84 -0.96 16.46
N SER A 269 -14.78 -2.29 16.35
CA SER A 269 -15.70 -3.18 17.07
C SER A 269 -15.53 -3.10 18.59
N PHE A 270 -14.33 -2.75 19.05
CA PHE A 270 -14.02 -2.53 20.47
C PHE A 270 -14.27 -1.09 20.93
N GLY A 271 -14.64 -0.20 20.01
CA GLY A 271 -14.85 1.22 20.30
C GLY A 271 -13.56 2.05 20.44
N PHE A 272 -12.43 1.54 19.92
CA PHE A 272 -11.15 2.27 19.94
C PHE A 272 -10.91 3.10 18.68
N ALA A 273 -10.39 4.30 18.89
CA ALA A 273 -9.75 5.13 17.90
C ALA A 273 -8.22 4.91 17.91
N PRO A 274 -7.50 5.32 16.86
CA PRO A 274 -6.03 5.26 16.84
C PRO A 274 -5.38 5.94 18.05
N GLU A 275 -5.97 7.02 18.53
CA GLU A 275 -5.49 7.81 19.68
C GLU A 275 -5.54 7.06 21.02
N ASP A 276 -6.35 6.00 21.12
CA ASP A 276 -6.45 5.20 22.34
C ASP A 276 -5.29 4.20 22.50
N ILE A 277 -4.51 3.99 21.43
CA ILE A 277 -3.40 3.05 21.40
C ILE A 277 -2.09 3.76 21.76
N ALA A 278 -1.54 3.42 22.91
CA ALA A 278 -0.31 4.02 23.45
C ALA A 278 0.95 3.56 22.69
N GLY A 279 0.90 2.41 22.01
CA GLY A 279 2.01 1.95 21.18
C GLY A 279 1.78 0.60 20.53
N ILE A 280 2.69 0.25 19.62
CA ILE A 280 2.69 -1.00 18.87
C ILE A 280 4.01 -1.71 19.12
N ILE A 281 3.95 -2.98 19.52
CA ILE A 281 5.08 -3.89 19.60
C ILE A 281 5.07 -4.69 18.30
N GLN A 282 5.93 -4.34 17.35
CA GLN A 282 6.04 -5.06 16.09
C GLN A 282 7.04 -6.20 16.26
N THR A 283 6.61 -7.44 16.01
CA THR A 283 7.45 -8.61 16.19
C THR A 283 8.31 -8.87 14.96
N HIS A 284 7.73 -8.81 13.76
CA HIS A 284 8.39 -9.04 12.48
C HIS A 284 7.56 -8.46 11.32
N ILE A 285 7.91 -8.73 10.06
CA ILE A 285 7.26 -8.13 8.89
C ILE A 285 6.76 -9.20 7.93
N HIS A 286 5.44 -9.34 7.90
CA HIS A 286 4.66 -10.03 6.88
C HIS A 286 3.30 -9.33 6.77
N ASP A 287 2.59 -9.55 5.67
CA ASP A 287 1.30 -8.91 5.38
C ASP A 287 0.33 -9.12 6.56
N ASP A 288 0.34 -10.31 7.17
CA ASP A 288 -0.55 -10.70 8.26
C ASP A 288 -0.20 -10.11 9.65
N HIS A 289 0.98 -9.50 9.79
CA HIS A 289 1.43 -8.85 11.02
C HIS A 289 1.60 -7.32 10.90
N PHE A 290 1.61 -6.78 9.68
CA PHE A 290 1.84 -5.36 9.40
C PHE A 290 0.75 -4.71 8.52
N GLY A 291 -0.08 -5.49 7.83
CA GLY A 291 -1.02 -4.98 6.83
C GLY A 291 -2.14 -4.07 7.34
N GLY A 292 -2.24 -3.80 8.65
CA GLY A 292 -3.24 -2.92 9.26
C GLY A 292 -2.71 -1.55 9.71
N TYR A 293 -1.46 -1.21 9.42
CA TYR A 293 -0.88 0.10 9.82
C TYR A 293 -1.64 1.30 9.24
N ASP A 294 -2.44 1.09 8.21
CA ASP A 294 -3.35 2.10 7.64
C ASP A 294 -4.35 2.66 8.65
N PHE A 295 -4.65 1.91 9.72
CA PHE A 295 -5.46 2.41 10.83
C PHE A 295 -4.86 3.67 11.48
N PHE A 296 -3.53 3.79 11.51
CA PHE A 296 -2.84 4.85 12.23
C PHE A 296 -2.44 6.06 11.38
N TRP A 297 -2.52 5.99 10.04
CA TRP A 297 -2.04 7.08 9.17
C TRP A 297 -2.82 8.39 9.30
N ASN A 298 -4.07 8.33 9.77
CA ASN A 298 -4.91 9.50 10.01
C ASN A 298 -4.99 9.87 11.50
N SER A 299 -4.16 9.25 12.35
CA SER A 299 -4.08 9.59 13.77
C SER A 299 -3.56 11.02 13.95
N ASN A 300 -4.16 11.77 14.87
CA ASN A 300 -3.70 13.11 15.21
C ASN A 300 -2.42 13.12 16.08
N GLN A 301 -2.03 11.95 16.59
CA GLN A 301 -0.84 11.76 17.41
C GLN A 301 0.02 10.63 16.84
N PRO A 302 1.35 10.76 16.84
CA PRO A 302 2.22 9.67 16.43
C PRO A 302 2.07 8.50 17.40
N VAL A 303 1.89 7.29 16.88
CA VAL A 303 1.92 6.05 17.67
C VAL A 303 3.36 5.58 17.85
N GLN A 304 3.75 5.25 19.07
CA GLN A 304 5.08 4.73 19.35
C GLN A 304 5.20 3.29 18.86
N ILE A 305 6.25 2.99 18.11
CA ILE A 305 6.57 1.62 17.68
C ILE A 305 7.76 1.11 18.52
N TYR A 306 7.61 -0.09 19.08
CA TYR A 306 8.61 -0.83 19.83
C TYR A 306 8.99 -2.07 19.04
N SER A 307 10.26 -2.22 18.70
CA SER A 307 10.79 -3.45 18.11
C SER A 307 12.31 -3.47 18.21
N THR A 308 12.93 -4.55 17.76
CA THR A 308 14.38 -4.63 17.61
C THR A 308 14.85 -3.77 16.42
N ALA A 309 16.08 -3.26 16.49
CA ALA A 309 16.62 -2.42 15.43
C ALA A 309 16.61 -3.07 14.03
N PRO A 310 16.89 -4.39 13.87
CA PRO A 310 16.75 -5.07 12.58
C PRO A 310 15.32 -5.06 12.03
N VAL A 311 14.31 -5.23 12.88
CA VAL A 311 12.90 -5.20 12.45
C VAL A 311 12.50 -3.78 12.06
N ILE A 312 12.85 -2.77 12.86
CA ILE A 312 12.62 -1.36 12.50
C ILE A 312 13.31 -1.00 11.17
N ALA A 313 14.55 -1.49 10.96
CA ALA A 313 15.24 -1.30 9.69
C ALA A 313 14.48 -1.98 8.54
N SER A 314 14.03 -3.22 8.71
CA SER A 314 13.21 -3.90 7.71
C SER A 314 11.90 -3.15 7.41
N MET A 315 11.24 -2.55 8.41
CA MET A 315 10.00 -1.78 8.19
C MET A 315 10.27 -0.56 7.32
N ARG A 316 11.42 0.09 7.54
CA ARG A 316 11.85 1.21 6.73
C ARG A 316 12.22 0.76 5.31
N HIS A 317 12.96 -0.33 5.14
CA HIS A 317 13.44 -0.76 3.82
C HIS A 317 12.35 -1.44 2.96
N GLY A 318 11.43 -2.20 3.56
CA GLY A 318 10.37 -2.90 2.84
C GLY A 318 9.31 -1.97 2.23
N TYR A 319 9.12 -0.78 2.82
CA TYR A 319 8.18 0.26 2.37
C TYR A 319 8.86 1.56 1.95
N THR A 320 10.17 1.58 1.78
CA THR A 320 10.80 2.66 1.02
C THR A 320 10.68 2.25 -0.44
N PRO A 321 9.65 2.69 -1.19
CA PRO A 321 9.86 2.80 -2.63
C PRO A 321 11.16 3.58 -2.76
N THR A 322 12.07 3.16 -3.62
CA THR A 322 13.26 3.92 -4.01
C THR A 322 12.78 5.36 -4.17
N ARG A 323 12.98 6.23 -3.16
CA ARG A 323 12.19 7.47 -3.06
C ARG A 323 12.81 8.45 -4.03
N LYS A 324 12.43 8.34 -5.30
CA LYS A 324 12.80 9.20 -6.42
C LYS A 324 12.44 10.66 -6.16
N VAL A 325 11.52 10.91 -5.23
CA VAL A 325 11.12 12.25 -4.79
C VAL A 325 10.91 12.33 -3.28
N GLN A 326 11.34 13.44 -2.68
CA GLN A 326 11.19 13.73 -1.25
C GLN A 326 10.38 15.02 -1.07
N ALA A 327 9.49 15.03 -0.07
CA ALA A 327 8.77 16.23 0.34
C ALA A 327 9.30 16.74 1.69
N THR A 328 9.52 18.04 1.79
CA THR A 328 9.90 18.75 3.01
C THR A 328 9.06 20.01 3.17
N SER A 329 9.19 20.70 4.31
CA SER A 329 8.51 21.99 4.57
C SER A 329 6.97 21.95 4.38
N THR A 330 6.36 20.81 4.74
CA THR A 330 4.96 20.52 4.44
C THR A 330 4.03 21.22 5.43
N ARG A 331 3.07 22.00 4.92
CA ARG A 331 2.09 22.70 5.75
C ARG A 331 0.80 22.95 4.99
N ALA A 332 -0.32 22.87 5.68
CA ALA A 332 -1.61 23.28 5.19
C ALA A 332 -2.03 24.58 5.86
N VAL A 333 -2.69 25.48 5.13
CA VAL A 333 -3.20 26.74 5.66
C VAL A 333 -4.72 26.68 5.61
N MET A 334 -5.31 26.76 6.80
CA MET A 334 -6.76 26.82 6.99
C MET A 334 -7.24 28.24 6.70
N MET A 335 -8.18 28.34 5.77
CA MET A 335 -8.90 29.57 5.48
C MET A 335 -10.24 29.61 6.23
N PRO A 336 -10.85 30.80 6.41
CA PRO A 336 -12.22 30.93 6.91
C PRO A 336 -13.20 29.94 6.25
N PRO A 337 -14.00 29.19 7.03
CA PRO A 337 -14.90 28.16 6.50
C PRO A 337 -15.85 28.64 5.39
N ALA A 338 -16.28 29.91 5.45
CA ALA A 338 -17.14 30.53 4.45
C ALA A 338 -16.55 30.56 3.03
N MET A 339 -15.23 30.44 2.88
CA MET A 339 -14.57 30.40 1.57
C MET A 339 -14.53 28.99 0.95
N GLY A 340 -14.81 27.94 1.73
CA GLY A 340 -14.86 26.56 1.22
C GLY A 340 -13.55 26.05 0.62
N ILE A 341 -12.41 26.66 0.97
CA ILE A 341 -11.10 26.28 0.44
C ILE A 341 -10.03 26.26 1.53
N SER A 342 -8.95 25.53 1.29
CA SER A 342 -7.70 25.61 2.07
C SER A 342 -6.51 25.39 1.14
N TYR A 343 -5.31 25.74 1.58
CA TYR A 343 -4.10 25.64 0.75
C TYR A 343 -3.09 24.67 1.34
N VAL A 344 -2.32 23.98 0.50
CA VAL A 344 -1.18 23.17 0.91
C VAL A 344 0.09 23.63 0.22
N TYR A 345 1.16 23.71 1.01
CA TYR A 345 2.50 24.12 0.63
C TYR A 345 3.49 23.05 1.06
N PHE A 346 4.53 22.84 0.24
CA PHE A 346 5.59 21.87 0.46
C PHE A 346 6.74 22.13 -0.52
N THR A 347 7.88 21.52 -0.27
CA THR A 347 9.03 21.54 -1.16
C THR A 347 9.29 20.12 -1.65
N LEU A 348 9.42 19.94 -2.96
CA LEU A 348 9.79 18.67 -3.58
C LEU A 348 11.26 18.68 -3.96
N LYS A 349 11.97 17.60 -3.63
CA LYS A 349 13.31 17.31 -4.14
C LYS A 349 13.25 16.05 -4.99
N ASN A 350 13.55 16.19 -6.28
CA ASN A 350 13.71 15.09 -7.20
C ASN A 350 15.13 14.52 -7.03
N LEU A 351 15.25 13.21 -6.85
CA LEU A 351 16.51 12.48 -6.70
C LEU A 351 16.91 11.74 -7.99
N GLU A 352 16.07 11.80 -9.03
CA GLU A 352 16.30 11.15 -10.30
C GLU A 352 17.16 12.00 -11.23
N ALA A 353 17.77 11.32 -12.21
CA ALA A 353 18.50 11.95 -13.31
C ALA A 353 17.59 12.57 -14.38
N GLU A 354 16.28 12.34 -14.30
CA GLU A 354 15.27 12.86 -15.22
C GLU A 354 14.25 13.76 -14.49
N ASP A 355 13.60 14.65 -15.23
CA ASP A 355 12.54 15.51 -14.71
C ASP A 355 11.31 14.67 -14.31
N LEU A 356 10.66 15.02 -13.20
CA LEU A 356 9.38 14.44 -12.79
C LEU A 356 8.26 15.47 -13.03
N ARG A 357 7.04 15.04 -13.38
CA ARG A 357 5.90 15.96 -13.49
C ARG A 357 4.84 15.60 -12.46
N LEU A 358 4.55 16.52 -11.54
CA LEU A 358 3.41 16.39 -10.63
C LEU A 358 2.13 16.71 -11.40
N VAL A 359 1.28 15.71 -11.63
CA VAL A 359 0.07 15.83 -12.47
C VAL A 359 -1.23 15.85 -11.65
N SER A 360 -1.19 15.31 -10.43
CA SER A 360 -2.37 15.29 -9.57
C SER A 360 -1.99 15.27 -8.10
N VAL A 361 -2.92 15.72 -7.27
CA VAL A 361 -2.85 15.60 -5.82
C VAL A 361 -4.19 15.07 -5.37
N GLN A 362 -4.22 14.15 -4.40
CA GLN A 362 -5.44 13.74 -3.71
C GLN A 362 -5.33 14.12 -2.23
N SER A 363 -6.47 14.28 -1.55
CA SER A 363 -6.51 14.47 -0.09
C SER A 363 -7.62 13.64 0.53
N ASP A 364 -7.37 13.14 1.73
CA ASP A 364 -8.36 12.47 2.57
C ASP A 364 -9.38 13.45 3.19
N MET A 365 -9.09 14.75 3.17
CA MET A 365 -9.87 15.79 3.82
C MET A 365 -10.64 16.70 2.86
N ALA A 366 -10.50 16.51 1.55
CA ALA A 366 -11.16 17.33 0.54
C ALA A 366 -11.76 16.48 -0.57
N SER A 367 -12.95 16.84 -1.04
CA SER A 367 -13.62 16.12 -2.14
C SER A 367 -12.96 16.39 -3.49
N GLN A 368 -12.22 17.50 -3.61
CA GLN A 368 -11.49 17.88 -4.81
C GLN A 368 -10.22 18.65 -4.42
N THR A 369 -9.18 18.43 -5.21
CA THR A 369 -7.86 19.02 -5.06
C THR A 369 -7.40 19.55 -6.41
N ILE A 370 -6.76 20.72 -6.41
CA ILE A 370 -6.32 21.41 -7.62
C ILE A 370 -4.91 21.93 -7.43
N ILE A 371 -4.04 21.75 -8.43
CA ILE A 371 -2.74 22.41 -8.47
C ILE A 371 -2.94 23.80 -9.07
N SER A 372 -2.48 24.84 -8.39
CA SER A 372 -2.68 26.23 -8.82
C SER A 372 -1.38 27.02 -8.74
N ARG A 373 -1.26 28.04 -9.59
CA ARG A 373 -0.22 29.06 -9.51
C ARG A 373 -0.83 30.43 -9.26
N ALA A 374 -0.14 31.23 -8.46
CA ALA A 374 -0.45 32.65 -8.33
C ALA A 374 -0.30 33.35 -9.69
N ALA A 375 -1.08 34.40 -9.88
CA ALA A 375 -0.95 35.26 -11.06
C ALA A 375 0.46 35.85 -11.19
N SER A 376 0.93 35.98 -12.43
CA SER A 376 2.24 36.57 -12.68
C SER A 376 2.23 38.08 -12.39
N SER A 377 3.35 38.61 -11.92
CA SER A 377 3.51 40.03 -11.55
C SER A 377 3.39 41.02 -12.72
N GLY A 378 3.00 40.57 -13.93
CA GLY A 378 2.72 41.38 -15.11
C GLY A 378 1.24 41.45 -15.53
N GLU A 379 0.36 40.66 -14.91
CA GLU A 379 -1.06 40.51 -15.37
C GLU A 379 -2.03 41.57 -14.81
N GLY A 380 -1.51 42.60 -14.13
CA GLY A 380 -2.31 43.70 -13.59
C GLY A 380 -3.11 43.34 -12.33
N LYS A 381 -3.81 44.33 -11.77
CA LYS A 381 -4.49 44.23 -10.46
C LYS A 381 -5.68 43.26 -10.40
N ASN A 382 -6.06 42.64 -11.52
CA ASN A 382 -7.22 41.73 -11.64
C ASN A 382 -6.82 40.30 -12.00
N ALA A 383 -5.54 39.95 -11.92
CA ALA A 383 -5.06 38.65 -12.32
C ALA A 383 -5.49 37.57 -11.32
N SER A 384 -6.20 36.56 -11.83
CA SER A 384 -6.74 35.46 -11.03
C SER A 384 -5.75 34.29 -10.99
N PRO A 385 -5.71 33.50 -9.89
CA PRO A 385 -4.96 32.26 -9.87
C PRO A 385 -5.32 31.35 -11.04
N GLN A 386 -4.33 30.66 -11.59
CA GLN A 386 -4.53 29.72 -12.68
C GLN A 386 -4.38 28.28 -12.20
N GLU A 387 -5.34 27.43 -12.54
CA GLU A 387 -5.24 25.99 -12.41
C GLU A 387 -4.21 25.42 -13.40
N VAL A 388 -3.38 24.51 -12.92
CA VAL A 388 -2.25 23.96 -13.68
C VAL A 388 -2.44 22.45 -13.78
N SER A 389 -2.32 21.92 -15.00
CA SER A 389 -2.45 20.48 -15.27
C SER A 389 -1.23 19.68 -14.82
N GLU A 390 -0.04 20.31 -14.77
CA GLU A 390 1.20 19.66 -14.34
C GLU A 390 2.24 20.66 -13.80
N VAL A 391 3.14 20.19 -12.94
CA VAL A 391 4.30 20.95 -12.47
C VAL A 391 5.57 20.14 -12.63
N ILE A 392 6.54 20.66 -13.38
CA ILE A 392 7.83 20.01 -13.60
C ILE A 392 8.74 20.20 -12.38
N ILE A 393 9.25 19.10 -11.85
CA ILE A 393 10.25 19.02 -10.77
C ILE A 393 11.58 18.61 -11.41
N PRO A 394 12.55 19.53 -11.57
CA PRO A 394 13.75 19.27 -12.34
C PRO A 394 14.58 18.10 -11.82
N ALA A 395 15.25 17.35 -12.70
CA ALA A 395 16.21 16.30 -12.36
C ALA A 395 17.23 16.76 -11.31
N ASN A 396 17.45 15.95 -10.27
CA ASN A 396 18.30 16.28 -9.10
C ASN A 396 17.99 17.66 -8.46
N GLY A 397 16.82 18.22 -8.75
CA GLY A 397 16.43 19.58 -8.44
C GLY A 397 15.44 19.69 -7.30
N ILE A 398 15.14 20.94 -6.95
CA ILE A 398 14.18 21.30 -5.91
C ILE A 398 13.12 22.22 -6.52
N PHE A 399 11.85 21.97 -6.19
CA PHE A 399 10.73 22.82 -6.56
C PHE A 399 9.88 23.17 -5.33
N GLU A 400 9.52 24.45 -5.19
CA GLU A 400 8.81 24.96 -4.02
C GLU A 400 7.36 25.32 -4.33
N PHE A 401 6.43 24.69 -3.61
CA PHE A 401 5.03 25.12 -3.51
C PHE A 401 4.90 26.07 -2.33
N LYS A 402 4.80 27.37 -2.60
CA LYS A 402 4.83 28.45 -1.60
C LYS A 402 3.83 29.57 -1.89
N PRO A 403 3.47 30.39 -0.88
CA PRO A 403 2.63 31.57 -1.09
C PRO A 403 3.20 32.48 -2.17
N GLY A 404 2.34 32.96 -3.07
CA GLY A 404 2.74 33.77 -4.23
C GLY A 404 3.39 32.99 -5.38
N GLY A 405 3.52 31.66 -5.27
CA GLY A 405 4.00 30.77 -6.33
C GLY A 405 2.98 29.66 -6.64
N TYR A 406 3.44 28.42 -6.68
CA TYR A 406 2.60 27.24 -6.83
C TYR A 406 2.07 26.75 -5.48
N TYR A 407 0.87 26.19 -5.47
CA TYR A 407 0.23 25.63 -4.27
C TYR A 407 -0.88 24.65 -4.65
N VAL A 408 -1.27 23.82 -3.69
CA VAL A 408 -2.44 22.94 -3.86
C VAL A 408 -3.65 23.58 -3.18
N VAL A 409 -4.78 23.62 -3.87
CA VAL A 409 -6.08 24.03 -3.32
C VAL A 409 -6.85 22.80 -2.92
N LEU A 410 -7.29 22.76 -1.66
CA LEU A 410 -8.27 21.80 -1.14
C LEU A 410 -9.65 22.45 -1.26
N LYS A 411 -10.52 21.93 -2.14
CA LYS A 411 -11.89 22.43 -2.30
C LYS A 411 -12.85 21.66 -1.40
N ASN A 412 -13.77 22.40 -0.79
CA ASN A 412 -14.77 21.89 0.15
C ASN A 412 -14.17 20.93 1.18
N PRO A 413 -13.14 21.36 1.93
CA PRO A 413 -12.57 20.51 2.95
C PRO A 413 -13.65 20.14 3.97
N ASN A 414 -13.60 18.91 4.47
CA ASN A 414 -14.56 18.42 5.46
C ASN A 414 -14.61 19.38 6.66
N SER A 415 -15.79 19.59 7.25
CA SER A 415 -16.09 20.56 8.30
C SER A 415 -15.36 20.34 9.64
N LYS A 416 -14.39 19.42 9.67
CA LYS A 416 -13.57 19.03 10.82
C LYS A 416 -12.13 19.58 10.79
N LEU A 417 -11.73 20.40 9.82
CA LEU A 417 -10.38 20.98 9.83
C LEU A 417 -10.15 21.84 11.09
N GLN A 418 -9.14 21.48 11.88
CA GLN A 418 -8.75 22.21 13.09
C GLN A 418 -7.29 22.65 13.01
N SER A 419 -6.98 23.81 13.59
CA SER A 419 -5.60 24.25 13.71
C SER A 419 -4.78 23.24 14.51
N GLY A 420 -3.58 22.91 14.02
CA GLY A 420 -2.69 21.95 14.65
C GLY A 420 -2.90 20.50 14.22
N GLN A 421 -4.04 20.16 13.62
CA GLN A 421 -4.32 18.85 13.01
C GLN A 421 -3.38 18.59 11.82
N THR A 422 -3.18 17.33 11.44
CA THR A 422 -2.52 16.93 10.19
C THR A 422 -3.54 16.48 9.15
N ILE A 423 -3.25 16.77 7.89
CA ILE A 423 -3.96 16.20 6.73
C ILE A 423 -2.99 15.36 5.91
N ASN A 424 -3.51 14.37 5.20
CA ASN A 424 -2.72 13.61 4.23
C ASN A 424 -3.08 14.06 2.82
N ILE A 425 -2.04 14.31 2.04
CA ILE A 425 -2.17 14.44 0.58
C ILE A 425 -1.31 13.38 -0.09
N ILE A 426 -1.78 12.90 -1.24
CA ILE A 426 -1.03 11.97 -2.09
C ILE A 426 -0.69 12.74 -3.35
N LEU A 427 0.59 13.03 -3.54
CA LEU A 427 1.12 13.63 -4.76
C LEU A 427 1.25 12.52 -5.80
N MET A 428 0.77 12.74 -7.02
CA MET A 428 0.80 11.76 -8.12
C MET A 428 1.59 12.36 -9.29
N PHE A 429 2.57 11.62 -9.78
CA PHE A 429 3.46 12.04 -10.86
C PHE A 429 3.09 11.35 -12.18
N ASP A 430 3.56 11.90 -13.30
CA ASP A 430 3.31 11.39 -14.66
C ASP A 430 3.92 10.00 -14.92
N ASN A 431 4.92 9.63 -14.14
CA ASN A 431 5.55 8.30 -14.14
C ASN A 431 4.83 7.29 -13.22
N ASP A 432 3.58 7.58 -12.82
CA ASP A 432 2.76 6.79 -11.89
C ASP A 432 3.37 6.62 -10.48
N GLU A 433 4.45 7.34 -10.16
CA GLU A 433 4.91 7.45 -8.79
C GLU A 433 3.92 8.28 -7.98
N PHE A 434 3.89 7.99 -6.69
CA PHE A 434 3.14 8.79 -5.75
C PHE A 434 3.97 9.03 -4.50
N LEU A 435 3.76 10.19 -3.89
CA LEU A 435 4.38 10.55 -2.64
C LEU A 435 3.29 10.92 -1.63
N PRO A 436 3.03 10.08 -0.62
CA PRO A 436 2.20 10.45 0.51
C PRO A 436 2.91 11.53 1.32
N VAL A 437 2.22 12.64 1.56
CA VAL A 437 2.73 13.80 2.28
C VAL A 437 1.75 14.18 3.38
N THR A 438 2.24 14.20 4.62
CA THR A 438 1.49 14.72 5.76
C THR A 438 1.79 16.20 5.93
N ALA A 439 0.74 17.02 6.00
CA ALA A 439 0.85 18.47 6.18
C ALA A 439 0.11 18.91 7.45
N ARG A 440 0.79 19.69 8.31
CA ARG A 440 0.17 20.23 9.52
C ARG A 440 -0.62 21.50 9.20
N ILE A 441 -1.85 21.57 9.69
CA ILE A 441 -2.74 22.73 9.52
C ILE A 441 -2.29 23.88 10.41
N GLN A 442 -2.10 25.03 9.80
CA GLN A 442 -1.80 26.30 10.43
C GLN A 442 -2.93 27.31 10.12
N PRO A 443 -3.24 28.24 11.03
CA PRO A 443 -4.12 29.36 10.70
C PRO A 443 -3.49 30.21 9.61
N ALA A 444 -4.31 30.84 8.76
CA ALA A 444 -3.81 31.89 7.88
C ALA A 444 -3.19 33.01 8.72
N ALA A 445 -1.91 33.32 8.44
CA ALA A 445 -1.26 34.49 9.01
C ALA A 445 -1.84 35.74 8.34
N PHE A 446 -2.83 36.36 8.97
CA PHE A 446 -3.26 37.70 8.56
C PHE A 446 -2.20 38.70 9.04
N SER A 447 -1.34 39.16 8.13
CA SER A 447 -0.58 40.38 8.36
C SER A 447 -1.56 41.55 8.34
N GLY A 448 -2.18 41.82 9.49
CA GLY A 448 -3.08 42.94 9.67
C GLY A 448 -2.38 44.27 9.37
N PHE A 449 -3.06 45.11 8.59
CA PHE A 449 -2.93 46.55 8.72
C PHE A 449 -3.04 46.91 10.21
N ARG A 450 -1.98 47.53 10.75
CA ARG A 450 -2.13 48.33 11.97
C ARG A 450 -2.85 49.61 11.56
N LEU A 451 -3.98 49.90 12.22
CA LEU A 451 -4.48 51.26 12.33
C LEU A 451 -3.49 52.09 13.16
#